data_AF-S4PAN0-F1
#
_entry.id   AF-S4PAN0-F1
#
_cell.length_a   1.000
_cell.length_b   1.000
_cell.length_c   1.000
_cell.angle_alpha   90.00
_cell.angle_beta   90.00
_cell.angle_gamma   90.00
#
_symmetry.space_group_name_H-M   'P 1'
#
loop_
_entity.id
_entity.type
_entity.pdbx_description
1 polymer ?
#
loop_
_entity_poly.entity_id
_entity_poly.type
_entity_poly.pdbx_seq_one_letter_code
_entity_poly.pdbx_strand_id
1 'polypeptide(L)' 'MADGRNHVPCCIQEHIPDICQDVCRGEYSPVTDNIKTHYSCAASMEKTLACIVEGIELLPSPPEDLEVE' A
#
# COMPACT_ATOMS: atom_id res chain seq x y z
N MET A 1 5.16 5.59 1.73
CA MET A 1 4.15 4.71 2.36
C MET A 1 3.57 3.89 1.22
N ALA A 2 3.32 2.59 1.38
CA ALA A 2 3.54 1.57 0.36
C ALA A 2 5.02 1.43 -0.02
N ASP A 3 5.51 0.20 0.05
CA ASP A 3 6.88 -0.26 -0.20
C ASP A 3 7.31 -0.21 -1.68
N GLY A 4 6.77 0.76 -2.44
CA GLY A 4 6.98 0.88 -3.88
C GLY A 4 6.12 -0.05 -4.73
N ARG A 5 5.12 -0.71 -4.15
CA ARG A 5 4.19 -1.62 -4.85
C ARG A 5 2.75 -1.11 -4.79
N ASN A 6 1.94 -1.59 -5.73
CA ASN A 6 0.52 -1.25 -5.81
C ASN A 6 -0.33 -2.26 -5.01
N HIS A 7 -0.81 -1.86 -3.84
CA HIS A 7 -1.65 -2.70 -2.96
C HIS A 7 -3.16 -2.54 -3.19
N VAL A 8 -3.59 -1.77 -4.20
CA VAL A 8 -5.01 -1.55 -4.51
C VAL A 8 -5.82 -2.86 -4.66
N PRO A 9 -5.31 -3.94 -5.28
CA PRO A 9 -6.06 -5.20 -5.39
C PRO A 9 -6.45 -5.80 -4.03
N CYS A 10 -5.55 -5.76 -3.04
CA CYS A 10 -5.86 -6.20 -1.67
C CYS A 10 -6.82 -5.20 -0.99
N CYS A 11 -6.60 -3.90 -1.15
CA CYS A 11 -7.46 -2.89 -0.53
C CYS A 11 -8.92 -2.93 -1.01
N ILE A 12 -9.15 -3.32 -2.26
CA ILE A 12 -10.50 -3.59 -2.78
C ILE A 12 -11.14 -4.78 -2.05
N GLN A 13 -10.38 -5.85 -1.80
CA GLN A 13 -10.85 -7.02 -1.05
C GLN A 13 -11.12 -6.68 0.43
N GLU A 14 -10.31 -5.80 1.02
CA GLU A 14 -10.48 -5.30 2.39
C GLU A 14 -11.58 -4.22 2.53
N HIS A 15 -12.27 -3.91 1.43
CA HIS A 15 -13.36 -2.93 1.34
C HIS A 15 -12.92 -1.52 1.81
N ILE A 16 -11.71 -1.11 1.45
CA ILE A 16 -11.25 0.27 1.66
C ILE A 16 -11.97 1.17 0.64
N PRO A 17 -12.58 2.30 1.07
CA PRO A 17 -13.28 3.20 0.17
C PRO A 17 -12.39 3.68 -0.98
N ASP A 18 -12.98 3.86 -2.17
CA ASP A 18 -12.25 4.31 -3.38
C ASP A 18 -11.41 5.57 -3.15
N ILE A 19 -11.96 6.54 -2.41
CA ILE A 19 -11.27 7.80 -2.07
C ILE A 19 -10.00 7.59 -1.22
N CYS A 20 -9.89 6.45 -0.55
CA CYS A 20 -8.76 6.07 0.30
C CYS A 20 -7.80 5.10 -0.38
N GLN A 21 -8.06 4.63 -1.60
CA GLN A 21 -7.17 3.68 -2.29
C GLN A 21 -5.80 4.26 -2.63
N ASP A 22 -5.66 5.59 -2.72
CA ASP A 22 -4.36 6.27 -2.90
C ASP A 22 -3.41 6.00 -1.73
N VAL A 23 -3.95 5.76 -0.51
CA VAL A 23 -3.17 5.34 0.66
C VAL A 23 -2.52 3.97 0.43
N CYS A 24 -3.19 3.07 -0.29
CA CYS A 24 -2.69 1.73 -0.61
C CYS A 24 -1.60 1.71 -1.66
N ARG A 25 -1.64 2.65 -2.60
CA ARG A 25 -0.58 2.81 -3.59
C ARG A 25 0.61 3.58 -3.04
N GLY A 26 0.38 4.43 -2.04
CA GLY A 26 1.42 5.32 -1.55
C GLY A 26 1.62 6.59 -2.37
N GLU A 27 0.76 6.79 -3.36
CA GLU A 27 0.83 7.87 -4.33
C GLU A 27 -0.48 8.64 -4.24
N TYR A 28 -0.40 9.91 -3.87
CA TYR A 28 -1.57 10.78 -3.74
C TYR A 28 -1.78 11.55 -5.04
N SER A 29 -3.00 11.53 -5.55
CA SER A 29 -3.40 12.41 -6.65
C SER A 29 -3.59 13.85 -6.15
N PRO A 30 -3.60 14.87 -7.03
CA PRO A 30 -3.92 16.24 -6.62
C PRO A 30 -5.28 16.40 -5.93
N VAL A 31 -6.18 15.43 -6.10
CA VAL A 31 -7.52 15.41 -5.49
C VAL A 31 -7.44 14.90 -4.05
N THR A 32 -6.60 13.91 -3.79
CA THR A 32 -6.49 13.21 -2.49
C THR A 32 -5.34 13.69 -1.63
N ASP A 33 -4.41 14.48 -2.19
CA ASP A 33 -3.31 15.14 -1.49
C ASP A 33 -3.81 16.37 -0.72
N ASN A 34 -4.73 16.13 0.22
CA ASN A 34 -5.24 17.16 1.11
C ASN A 34 -5.49 16.59 2.51
N ILE A 35 -5.32 17.45 3.53
CA ILE A 35 -5.37 17.04 4.94
C ILE A 35 -6.71 16.43 5.36
N LYS A 36 -7.83 16.79 4.70
CA LYS A 36 -9.14 16.23 5.02
C LYS A 36 -9.24 14.77 4.55
N THR A 37 -8.71 14.46 3.38
CA THR A 37 -8.65 13.09 2.86
C THR A 37 -7.75 12.23 3.75
N HIS A 38 -6.55 12.71 4.10
CA HIS A 38 -5.67 11.97 5.01
C HIS A 38 -6.32 11.65 6.36
N TYR A 39 -7.01 12.63 6.96
CA TYR A 39 -7.71 12.42 8.22
C TYR A 39 -8.88 11.43 8.08
N SER A 40 -9.67 11.56 7.01
CA SER A 40 -10.83 10.69 6.77
C SER A 40 -10.42 9.24 6.51
N CYS A 41 -9.25 9.03 5.91
CA CYS A 41 -8.72 7.69 5.61
C CYS A 41 -7.89 7.08 6.74
N ALA A 42 -7.66 7.78 7.86
CA ALA A 42 -6.87 7.28 8.98
C ALA A 42 -7.40 5.95 9.53
N ALA A 43 -8.72 5.75 9.53
CA ALA A 43 -9.36 4.50 9.94
C ALA A 43 -9.05 3.30 9.02
N SER A 44 -8.60 3.55 7.78
CA SER A 44 -8.19 2.49 6.84
C SER A 44 -6.72 2.08 6.99
N MET A 45 -5.97 2.73 7.89
CA MET A 45 -4.52 2.52 8.04
C MET A 45 -4.18 1.07 8.41
N GLU A 46 -4.89 0.47 9.36
CA GLU A 46 -4.64 -0.92 9.80
C GLU A 46 -4.82 -1.92 8.65
N LYS A 47 -5.91 -1.79 7.89
CA LYS A 47 -6.19 -2.61 6.70
C LYS A 47 -5.16 -2.40 5.59
N THR A 48 -4.76 -1.15 5.38
CA THR A 48 -3.71 -0.80 4.42
C THR A 48 -2.39 -1.48 4.80
N LEU A 49 -2.03 -1.45 6.09
CA LEU A 49 -0.81 -2.11 6.59
C LEU A 49 -0.88 -3.64 6.44
N ALA A 50 -2.04 -4.25 6.68
CA ALA A 50 -2.23 -5.69 6.46
C ALA A 50 -1.93 -6.08 5.00
N CYS A 51 -2.45 -5.32 4.04
CA CYS A 51 -2.15 -5.53 2.62
C CYS A 51 -0.66 -5.39 2.27
N ILE A 52 0.03 -4.41 2.88
CA ILE A 52 1.47 -4.23 2.68
C ILE A 52 2.24 -5.46 3.16
N VAL A 53 1.89 -5.99 4.34
CA VAL A 53 2.54 -7.17 4.93
C VAL A 53 2.28 -8.44 4.11
N GLU A 54 1.05 -8.67 3.64
CA GLU A 54 0.71 -9.81 2.77
C GLU A 54 1.61 -9.86 1.53
N GLY A 55 1.84 -8.72 0.90
CA GLY A 55 2.76 -8.64 -0.23
C GLY A 55 4.20 -8.99 0.14
N ILE A 56 4.66 -8.69 1.37
CA ILE A 56 6.03 -8.99 1.81
C ILE A 56 6.21 -10.51 2.00
N GLU A 57 5.23 -11.19 2.60
CA GLU A 57 5.31 -12.64 2.85
C GLU A 57 5.34 -13.49 1.57
N LEU A 58 4.80 -12.97 0.47
CA LEU A 58 4.81 -13.65 -0.83
C LEU A 58 6.15 -13.58 -1.58
N LEU A 59 7.06 -12.68 -1.18
CA LEU A 59 8.34 -12.53 -1.87
C LEU A 59 9.43 -13.39 -1.21
N PRO A 60 10.24 -14.11 -2.01
CA PRO A 60 11.44 -14.74 -1.46
C PRO A 60 12.38 -13.66 -0.92
N SER A 61 13.20 -14.03 0.07
CA SER A 61 14.28 -13.18 0.53
C SER A 61 15.20 -12.80 -0.65
N PRO A 62 15.91 -11.65 -0.57
CA PRO A 62 16.93 -11.31 -1.55
C PRO A 62 17.89 -12.48 -1.77
N PRO A 63 18.32 -12.75 -3.03
CA PRO A 63 19.27 -13.81 -3.32
C PRO A 63 20.59 -13.56 -2.56
N GLU A 64 21.09 -14.58 -1.87
CA GLU A 64 22.30 -14.49 -1.04
C GLU A 64 23.58 -14.68 -1.87
N ASP A 65 23.50 -15.47 -2.95
CA ASP A 65 24.64 -15.80 -3.83
C ASP A 65 24.55 -15.03 -5.16
N LEU A 66 24.81 -13.72 -5.10
CA LEU A 66 24.96 -12.89 -6.30
C LEU A 66 26.44 -12.84 -6.71
N GLU A 67 26.81 -13.60 -7.74
CA GLU A 67 28.12 -13.48 -8.40
C GLU A 67 28.01 -12.52 -9.60
N VAL A 68 29.00 -11.63 -9.74
CA VAL A 68 29.10 -10.69 -10.87
C VAL A 68 30.16 -11.24 -11.83
N GLU A 69 29.78 -11.48 -13.08
CA GLU A 69 30.71 -11.87 -14.16
C GLU A 69 31.40 -10.64 -14.79
#